data_AF-R6U2P0-F1
#
_entry.id   AF-R6U2P0-F1
#
_cell.length_a   1.000
_cell.length_b   1.000
_cell.length_c   1.000
_cell.angle_alpha   90.00
_cell.angle_beta   90.00
_cell.angle_gamma   90.00
#
_symmetry.space_group_name_H-M   'P 1'
#
loop_
_entity.id
_entity.type
_entity.pdbx_description
1 polymer ?
#
loop_
_entity_poly.entity_id
_entity_poly.type
_entity_poly.pdbx_seq_one_letter_code
_entity_poly.pdbx_strand_id
1 'polypeptide(L)'
;MQRLKYYINVFLSSYAIASVVIAAVNYFSGTTSINTLWVFQMAFLCLAITILMLLTDILTEKLYKSTPPVWLFILLGIIEVSACVLLIGGLWYNWFDFNAFWILAVLAIDVIIYFAVFGVMLLQEKQSADSINKIIESERKKNGQDY
;
A
#
# COMPACT_ATOMS: atom_id res chain seq x y z
N MET A 1 1.42 -2.81 -21.88
CA MET A 1 1.78 -4.10 -21.23
C MET A 1 2.52 -3.94 -19.90
N GLN A 2 3.49 -3.02 -19.77
CA GLN A 2 4.22 -2.81 -18.51
C GLN A 2 3.33 -2.35 -17.34
N ARG A 3 2.41 -1.39 -17.57
CA ARG A 3 1.44 -0.95 -16.56
C ARG A 3 0.56 -2.09 -16.03
N LEU A 4 -0.03 -2.89 -16.92
CA LEU A 4 -0.84 -4.03 -16.52
C LEU A 4 -0.05 -5.04 -15.67
N LYS A 5 1.20 -5.34 -16.04
CA LYS A 5 2.09 -6.20 -15.25
C LYS A 5 2.35 -5.63 -13.86
N TYR A 6 2.52 -4.31 -13.75
CA TYR A 6 2.69 -3.63 -12.47
C TYR A 6 1.47 -3.87 -11.56
N TYR A 7 0.25 -3.58 -12.02
CA TYR A 7 -0.95 -3.78 -11.19
C TYR A 7 -1.21 -5.27 -10.86
N ILE A 8 -0.94 -6.19 -11.79
CA ILE A 8 -1.00 -7.63 -11.48
C ILE A 8 -0.04 -7.99 -10.35
N ASN A 9 1.19 -7.45 -10.38
CA ASN A 9 2.15 -7.68 -9.32
C ASN A 9 1.71 -7.07 -7.99
N VAL A 10 1.16 -5.85 -8.01
CA VAL A 10 0.60 -5.19 -6.80
C VAL A 10 -0.52 -6.03 -6.21
N PHE A 11 -1.43 -6.54 -7.05
CA PHE A 11 -2.50 -7.43 -6.61
C PHE A 11 -1.94 -8.70 -5.95
N LEU A 12 -1.04 -9.41 -6.62
CA LEU A 12 -0.49 -10.68 -6.13
C LEU A 12 0.34 -10.49 -4.85
N SER A 13 1.16 -9.44 -4.78
CA SER A 13 1.98 -9.15 -3.60
C SER A 13 1.11 -8.76 -2.40
N SER A 14 0.11 -7.89 -2.62
CA SER A 14 -0.81 -7.46 -1.56
C SER A 14 -1.62 -8.64 -1.03
N TYR A 15 -2.14 -9.48 -1.92
CA TYR A 15 -2.87 -10.68 -1.53
C TYR A 15 -2.00 -11.68 -0.76
N ALA A 16 -0.75 -11.89 -1.19
CA ALA A 16 0.19 -12.76 -0.51
C ALA A 16 0.50 -12.24 0.91
N ILE A 17 0.79 -10.94 1.05
CA ILE A 17 1.06 -10.32 2.35
C ILE A 17 -0.15 -10.44 3.26
N ALA A 18 -1.34 -10.08 2.77
CA ALA A 18 -2.58 -10.16 3.54
C ALA A 18 -2.88 -11.60 4.02
N SER A 19 -2.64 -12.58 3.16
CA SER A 19 -2.81 -14.00 3.49
C SER A 19 -1.84 -14.46 4.59
N VAL A 20 -0.57 -14.01 4.53
CA VAL A 20 0.43 -14.31 5.58
C VAL A 20 0.04 -13.66 6.90
N VAL A 21 -0.41 -12.41 6.90
CA VAL A 21 -0.87 -11.72 8.11
C VAL A 21 -2.04 -12.47 8.75
N ILE A 22 -3.03 -12.88 7.97
CA ILE A 22 -4.18 -13.64 8.48
C ILE A 22 -3.75 -15.01 9.01
N ALA A 23 -2.84 -15.71 8.32
CA ALA A 23 -2.32 -16.98 8.80
C ALA A 23 -1.60 -16.83 10.15
N ALA A 24 -0.79 -15.77 10.31
CA ALA A 24 -0.14 -15.46 11.56
C ALA A 24 -1.17 -15.15 12.67
N VAL A 25 -2.15 -14.30 12.39
CA VAL A 25 -3.22 -13.96 13.37
C VAL A 25 -3.98 -15.20 13.82
N ASN A 26 -4.34 -16.10 12.90
CA ASN A 26 -5.03 -17.35 13.24
C ASN A 26 -4.16 -18.26 14.10
N TYR A 27 -2.88 -18.41 13.74
CA TYR A 27 -1.93 -19.20 14.52
C TYR A 27 -1.82 -18.71 15.97
N PHE A 28 -1.69 -17.40 16.19
CA PHE A 28 -1.62 -16.81 17.53
C PHE A 28 -2.96 -16.82 18.27
N SER A 29 -4.10 -16.88 17.56
CA SER A 29 -5.43 -16.94 18.15
C SER A 29 -5.86 -18.37 18.51
N GLY A 30 -5.04 -19.38 18.21
CA GLY A 30 -5.36 -20.79 18.44
C GLY A 30 -6.37 -21.38 17.45
N THR A 31 -6.73 -20.65 16.39
CA THR A 31 -7.59 -21.13 15.30
C THR A 31 -6.75 -21.87 14.27
N THR A 32 -7.06 -23.14 14.05
CA THR A 32 -6.30 -24.03 13.15
C THR A 32 -6.80 -24.03 11.71
N SER A 33 -7.91 -23.37 11.42
CA SER A 33 -8.49 -23.33 10.08
C SER A 33 -8.80 -21.90 9.64
N ILE A 34 -8.33 -21.56 8.44
CA ILE A 34 -8.77 -20.38 7.70
C ILE A 34 -9.94 -20.83 6.84
N ASN A 35 -11.09 -20.18 6.98
CA ASN A 35 -12.23 -20.45 6.13
C ASN A 35 -11.91 -20.10 4.67
N THR A 36 -12.08 -21.05 3.75
CA THR A 36 -11.83 -20.88 2.32
C THR A 36 -12.60 -19.69 1.73
N LEU A 37 -13.79 -19.37 2.24
CA LEU A 37 -14.56 -18.21 1.82
C LEU A 37 -13.79 -16.90 2.08
N TRP A 38 -13.15 -16.77 3.23
CA TRP A 38 -12.36 -15.60 3.58
C TRP A 38 -11.17 -15.41 2.65
N VAL A 39 -10.52 -16.50 2.24
CA VAL A 39 -9.41 -16.48 1.28
C VAL A 39 -9.85 -15.85 -0.05
N PHE A 40 -11.01 -16.25 -0.57
CA PHE A 40 -11.57 -15.67 -1.80
C PHE A 40 -12.06 -14.23 -1.62
N GLN A 41 -12.67 -13.90 -0.49
CA GLN A 41 -13.11 -12.53 -0.18
C GLN A 41 -11.90 -11.57 -0.09
N MET A 42 -10.79 -12.00 0.50
CA MET A 42 -9.54 -11.23 0.55
C MET A 42 -8.93 -11.04 -0.84
N ALA A 43 -8.93 -12.09 -1.67
CA ALA A 43 -8.47 -11.98 -3.05
C ALA A 43 -9.32 -10.97 -3.83
N PHE A 44 -10.65 -11.02 -3.68
CA PHE A 44 -11.55 -10.08 -4.35
C PHE A 44 -11.36 -8.64 -3.86
N LEU A 45 -11.16 -8.44 -2.55
CA LEU A 45 -10.86 -7.12 -1.99
C LEU A 45 -9.56 -6.55 -2.55
N CYS A 46 -8.47 -7.34 -2.57
CA CYS A 46 -7.19 -6.90 -3.12
C CYS A 46 -7.30 -6.56 -4.61
N LEU A 47 -8.08 -7.34 -5.36
CA LEU A 47 -8.37 -7.08 -6.77
C LEU A 47 -9.14 -5.76 -6.94
N ALA A 48 -10.17 -5.53 -6.13
CA ALA A 48 -10.97 -4.31 -6.18
C ALA A 48 -10.14 -3.06 -5.86
N ILE A 49 -9.28 -3.12 -4.83
CA ILE A 49 -8.32 -2.04 -4.50
C ILE A 49 -7.41 -1.77 -5.69
N THR A 50 -6.84 -2.82 -6.29
CA THR A 50 -5.91 -2.68 -7.41
C THR A 50 -6.60 -2.09 -8.66
N ILE A 51 -7.85 -2.46 -8.93
CA ILE A 51 -8.65 -1.87 -10.01
C ILE A 51 -8.91 -0.40 -9.72
N LEU A 52 -9.23 -0.05 -8.47
CA LEU A 52 -9.51 1.32 -8.07
C LEU A 52 -8.24 2.19 -8.23
N MET A 53 -7.09 1.71 -7.76
CA MET A 53 -5.77 2.32 -7.98
C MET A 53 -5.47 2.56 -9.45
N LEU A 54 -5.73 1.58 -10.32
CA LEU A 54 -5.56 1.75 -11.76
C LEU A 54 -6.44 2.87 -12.33
N LEU A 55 -7.71 2.94 -11.89
CA LEU A 55 -8.65 3.95 -12.35
C LEU A 55 -8.25 5.35 -11.86
N THR A 56 -7.85 5.49 -10.59
CA THR A 56 -7.43 6.76 -10.01
C THR A 56 -6.12 7.24 -10.60
N ASP A 57 -5.17 6.36 -10.90
CA ASP A 57 -3.93 6.72 -11.61
C ASP A 57 -4.23 7.27 -13.01
N ILE A 58 -5.08 6.59 -13.78
CA ILE A 58 -5.49 7.05 -15.12
C ILE A 58 -6.21 8.41 -15.05
N LEU A 59 -7.05 8.63 -14.04
CA LEU A 59 -7.76 9.90 -13.85
C LEU A 59 -6.79 11.01 -13.44
N THR A 60 -5.87 10.73 -12.52
CA THR A 60 -4.89 11.69 -12.03
C THR A 60 -3.96 12.13 -13.17
N GLU A 61 -3.50 11.21 -14.01
CA GLU A 61 -2.70 11.52 -15.20
C GLU A 61 -3.46 12.42 -16.20
N LYS A 62 -4.78 12.26 -16.33
CA LYS A 62 -5.59 13.10 -17.22
C LYS A 62 -5.87 14.48 -16.64
N LEU A 63 -6.08 14.59 -15.33
CA LEU A 63 -6.38 15.86 -14.67
C LEU A 63 -5.13 16.72 -14.44
N TYR A 64 -4.01 16.10 -14.09
CA TYR A 64 -2.77 16.82 -13.76
C TYR A 64 -1.83 16.84 -14.97
N LYS A 65 -1.67 18.04 -15.56
CA LYS A 65 -0.66 18.30 -16.60
C LYS A 65 0.78 18.33 -16.06
N SER A 66 0.97 18.41 -14.75
CA SER A 66 2.28 18.45 -14.06
C SER A 66 2.31 17.40 -12.95
N THR A 67 3.49 17.07 -12.42
CA THR A 67 3.66 16.07 -11.36
C THR A 67 2.77 16.42 -10.15
N PRO A 68 1.78 15.58 -9.80
CA PRO A 68 0.93 15.83 -8.65
C PRO A 68 1.78 15.87 -7.37
N PRO A 69 1.38 16.66 -6.38
CA PRO A 69 2.10 16.69 -5.14
C PRO A 69 1.96 15.37 -4.37
N VAL A 70 3.02 14.99 -3.63
CA VAL A 70 3.11 13.70 -2.92
C VAL A 70 1.94 13.47 -1.94
N TRP A 71 1.48 14.52 -1.25
CA TRP A 71 0.36 14.43 -0.32
C TRP A 71 -0.95 14.02 -0.98
N LEU A 72 -1.14 14.33 -2.28
CA LEU A 72 -2.32 13.93 -3.02
C LEU A 72 -2.33 12.41 -3.29
N PHE A 73 -1.19 11.82 -3.59
CA PHE A 73 -1.07 10.35 -3.73
C PHE A 73 -1.33 9.63 -2.42
N ILE A 74 -0.84 10.17 -1.30
CA ILE A 74 -1.11 9.62 0.03
C ILE A 74 -2.61 9.66 0.33
N LEU A 75 -3.25 10.80 0.08
CA LEU A 75 -4.67 10.98 0.33
C LEU A 75 -5.52 10.04 -0.54
N LEU A 76 -5.21 9.93 -1.84
CA LEU A 76 -5.90 9.02 -2.75
C LEU A 76 -5.76 7.57 -2.29
N GLY A 77 -4.54 7.15 -1.93
CA GLY A 77 -4.30 5.80 -1.46
C GLY A 77 -5.10 5.44 -0.20
N ILE A 78 -5.17 6.35 0.78
CA ILE A 78 -6.01 6.16 1.97
C ILE A 78 -7.48 6.01 1.55
N ILE A 79 -7.99 6.93 0.72
CA ILE A 79 -9.39 6.91 0.27
C ILE A 79 -9.72 5.61 -0.46
N GLU A 80 -8.84 5.14 -1.34
CA GLU A 80 -9.05 3.93 -2.14
C GLU A 80 -9.13 2.68 -1.27
N VAL A 81 -8.18 2.51 -0.34
CA VAL A 81 -8.16 1.38 0.58
C VAL A 81 -9.36 1.44 1.52
N SER A 82 -9.62 2.60 2.13
CA SER A 82 -10.75 2.79 3.04
C SER A 82 -12.08 2.54 2.32
N ALA A 83 -12.26 3.04 1.09
CA ALA A 83 -13.48 2.83 0.32
C ALA A 83 -13.72 1.34 0.05
N CYS A 84 -12.70 0.60 -0.37
CA CYS A 84 -12.83 -0.83 -0.60
C CYS A 84 -13.11 -1.60 0.70
N VAL A 85 -12.40 -1.31 1.80
CA VAL A 85 -12.62 -1.99 3.09
C VAL A 85 -14.02 -1.72 3.64
N LEU A 86 -14.50 -0.47 3.57
CA LEU A 86 -15.82 -0.10 4.07
C LEU A 86 -16.95 -0.64 3.19
N LEU A 87 -16.84 -0.51 1.86
CA LEU A 87 -17.90 -0.92 0.94
C LEU A 87 -17.94 -2.43 0.73
N ILE A 88 -16.79 -3.05 0.47
CA ILE A 88 -16.73 -4.48 0.15
C ILE A 88 -16.59 -5.29 1.44
N GLY A 89 -15.66 -4.93 2.33
CA GLY A 89 -15.48 -5.62 3.61
C GLY A 89 -16.65 -5.41 4.57
N GLY A 90 -17.06 -4.15 4.76
CA GLY A 90 -18.16 -3.78 5.65
C GLY A 90 -19.53 -4.12 5.09
N LEU A 91 -19.98 -3.43 4.04
CA LEU A 91 -21.37 -3.57 3.55
C LEU A 91 -21.65 -4.90 2.83
N TRP A 92 -20.72 -5.39 2.01
CA TRP A 92 -20.96 -6.61 1.24
C TRP A 92 -20.64 -7.87 2.05
N TYR A 93 -19.44 -7.97 2.60
CA TYR A 93 -18.99 -9.17 3.31
C TYR A 93 -19.34 -9.20 4.79
N ASN A 94 -19.77 -8.08 5.38
CA ASN A 94 -20.14 -7.98 6.80
C ASN A 94 -19.00 -8.45 7.73
N TRP A 95 -17.76 -8.08 7.42
CA TRP A 95 -16.61 -8.40 8.28
C TRP A 95 -16.64 -7.67 9.63
N PHE A 96 -17.34 -6.54 9.70
CA PHE A 96 -17.54 -5.74 10.90
C PHE A 96 -18.88 -5.00 10.81
N ASP A 97 -19.42 -4.58 11.95
CA ASP A 97 -20.66 -3.82 11.99
C ASP A 97 -20.47 -2.44 11.36
N PHE A 98 -21.33 -2.07 10.41
CA PHE A 98 -21.25 -0.78 9.73
C PHE A 98 -21.78 0.36 10.62
N ASN A 99 -21.00 0.72 11.65
CA ASN A 99 -21.29 1.79 12.58
C ASN A 99 -20.11 2.78 12.68
N ALA A 100 -20.35 3.92 13.32
CA ALA A 100 -19.34 4.99 13.41
C ALA A 100 -18.03 4.54 14.08
N PHE A 101 -18.09 3.64 15.05
CA PHE A 101 -16.90 3.13 15.73
C PHE A 101 -15.99 2.35 14.79
N TRP A 102 -16.55 1.38 14.05
CA TRP A 102 -15.76 0.59 13.10
C TRP A 102 -15.27 1.41 11.91
N ILE A 103 -16.08 2.37 11.42
CA ILE A 103 -15.65 3.29 10.37
C ILE A 103 -14.43 4.10 10.83
N LEU A 104 -14.47 4.66 12.04
CA LEU A 104 -13.34 5.39 12.62
C LEU A 104 -12.12 4.48 12.85
N ALA A 105 -12.33 3.24 13.28
CA ALA A 105 -11.26 2.28 13.48
C ALA A 105 -10.51 1.96 12.17
N VAL A 106 -11.24 1.70 11.08
CA VAL A 106 -10.64 1.46 9.75
C VAL A 106 -9.83 2.67 9.31
N LEU A 107 -10.39 3.87 9.37
CA LEU A 107 -9.69 5.10 8.98
C LEU A 107 -8.43 5.35 9.83
N ALA A 108 -8.49 5.10 11.14
CA ALA A 108 -7.35 5.25 12.03
C ALA A 108 -6.23 4.27 11.69
N ILE A 109 -6.57 3.00 11.43
CA ILE A 109 -5.60 1.97 11.03
C ILE A 109 -4.95 2.33 9.70
N ASP A 110 -5.75 2.74 8.70
CA ASP A 110 -5.23 3.13 7.39
C ASP A 110 -4.23 4.28 7.52
N VAL A 111 -4.56 5.32 8.30
CA VAL A 111 -3.65 6.45 8.56
C VAL A 111 -2.36 5.98 9.23
N ILE A 112 -2.44 5.12 10.26
CA ILE A 112 -1.25 4.61 10.96
C ILE A 112 -0.34 3.83 10.01
N ILE A 113 -0.91 2.95 9.18
CA ILE A 113 -0.16 2.14 8.21
C ILE A 113 0.51 3.06 7.19
N TYR A 114 -0.22 4.05 6.65
CA TYR A 114 0.35 5.00 5.69
C TYR A 114 1.50 5.81 6.28
N PHE A 115 1.39 6.26 7.54
CA PHE A 115 2.49 6.94 8.21
C PHE A 115 3.70 6.02 8.44
N ALA A 116 3.47 4.75 8.78
CA ALA A 116 4.55 3.78 8.94
C ALA A 116 5.28 3.54 7.61
N VAL A 117 4.54 3.31 6.52
CA VAL A 117 5.10 3.12 5.17
C VAL A 117 5.86 4.37 4.72
N PHE A 118 5.28 5.56 4.90
CA PHE A 118 5.92 6.82 4.54
C PHE A 118 7.21 7.05 5.35
N GLY A 119 7.19 6.73 6.65
CA GLY A 119 8.38 6.78 7.49
C GLY A 119 9.50 5.87 6.98
N VAL A 120 9.16 4.65 6.57
CA VAL A 120 10.12 3.70 5.96
C VAL A 120 10.68 4.25 4.64
N MET A 121 9.84 4.84 3.78
CA MET A 121 10.29 5.45 2.53
C MET A 121 11.31 6.57 2.78
N LEU A 122 11.06 7.48 3.74
CA LEU A 122 12.01 8.55 4.08
C LEU A 122 13.36 8.00 4.57
N LEU A 123 13.34 6.91 5.34
CA LEU A 123 14.58 6.27 5.79
C LEU A 123 15.35 5.64 4.62
N GLN A 124 14.65 5.00 3.68
CA GLN A 124 15.27 4.42 2.48
C GLN A 124 15.86 5.49 1.56
N GLU A 125 15.16 6.61 1.37
CA GLU A 125 15.65 7.74 0.59
C GLU A 125 16.91 8.33 1.21
N LYS A 126 16.92 8.50 2.54
CA LYS A 126 18.12 8.96 3.26
C LYS A 126 19.29 8.00 3.08
N GLN A 127 19.08 6.70 3.25
CA GLN A 127 20.13 5.69 3.05
C GLN A 127 20.65 5.69 1.61
N SER A 128 19.76 5.83 0.63
CA SER A 128 20.11 5.90 -0.79
C SER A 128 20.94 7.16 -1.06
N ALA A 129 20.53 8.32 -0.55
CA ALA A 129 21.29 9.56 -0.69
C ALA A 129 22.69 9.45 -0.05
N ASP A 130 22.80 8.87 1.14
CA ASP A 130 24.08 8.68 1.83
C ASP A 130 25.01 7.74 1.05
N SER A 131 24.47 6.65 0.48
CA SER A 131 25.24 5.73 -0.36
C SER A 131 25.74 6.38 -1.66
N ILE A 132 24.89 7.17 -2.33
CA ILE A 132 25.25 7.91 -3.54
C ILE A 132 26.34 8.94 -3.22
N ASN A 133 26.18 9.69 -2.13
CA ASN A 133 27.18 10.67 -1.70
C ASN A 133 28.53 10.01 -1.40
N LYS A 134 28.54 8.84 -0.76
CA LYS A 134 29.78 8.06 -0.54
C LYS A 134 30.42 7.59 -1.85
N ILE A 135 29.63 7.16 -2.83
CA ILE A 135 30.14 6.78 -4.16
C ILE A 135 30.79 7.99 -4.84
N ILE A 136 30.09 9.14 -4.88
CA ILE A 136 30.60 10.38 -5.48
C ILE A 136 31.90 10.83 -4.79
N GLU A 137 31.95 10.78 -3.47
CA GLU A 137 33.15 11.15 -2.71
C GLU A 137 34.32 10.21 -3.00
N SER A 138 34.05 8.90 -3.13
CA SER A 138 35.07 7.91 -3.49
C SER A 138 35.59 8.08 -4.92
N GLU A 139 34.75 8.49 -5.87
CA GLU A 139 35.14 8.79 -7.24
C GLU A 139 35.93 10.10 -7.34
N ARG A 140 35.55 11.14 -6.58
CA ARG A 140 36.30 12.41 -6.51
C ARG A 140 37.72 12.20 -5.98
N LYS A 141 37.88 11.41 -4.90
CA LYS A 141 39.19 11.03 -4.34
C LYS A 141 40.01 10.20 -5.32
N LYS A 142 39.39 9.30 -6.09
CA LYS A 142 40.07 8.50 -7.13
C LYS A 142 40.56 9.35 -8.31
N ASN A 143 39.82 10.39 -8.67
CA ASN A 143 40.13 11.25 -9.81
C ASN A 143 41.04 12.44 -9.46
N GLY A 144 41.55 12.53 -8.23
CA GLY A 144 42.44 13.61 -7.78
C GLY A 144 41.79 15.00 -7.82
N GLN A 145 40.45 15.06 -7.85
CA GLN A 145 39.69 16.31 -7.75
C GLN A 145 39.38 16.59 -6.28
N ASP A 146 40.42 16.72 -5.47
CA ASP A 146 40.32 17.27 -4.12
C ASP A 146 40.41 18.80 -4.23
N TYR A 147 39.30 19.49 -3.96
CA TYR A 147 39.29 20.90 -3.57
C TYR A 147 38.89 20.98 -2.09
#